data_AF-A0A182TKN6-F1
#
_entry.id   AF-A0A182TKN6-F1
#
_cell.length_a   1.000
_cell.length_b   1.000
_cell.length_c   1.000
_cell.angle_alpha   90.00
_cell.angle_beta   90.00
_cell.angle_gamma   90.00
#
_symmetry.space_group_name_H-M   'P 1'
#
loop_
_entity.id
_entity.type
_entity.pdbx_description
1 polymer ?
#
loop_
_entity_poly.entity_id
_entity_poly.type
_entity_poly.pdbx_seq_one_letter_code
_entity_poly.pdbx_strand_id
1 'polypeptide(L)'
;MSFSIGGTGTSCLAALGEMEQIICQLERGTLIQKFYPRKRPEKKTLMLRRETRQIIWSSVQTNGRSNYEGSLELREVKEVRPGKKSKDFEKWPEEAKKSEPRKCFVILHGNDFKLRTVSIVAFSEKEADMWLKGLKYLISDTVSAPYWLQIERWLRREFYLMEANGTASLKDVRSFLPKINCKISTAKLNEVFHEVDTRRRNELGFDDFTRLYQRLILPPASLPEYFDGLRMATYSQNGETVTLQEFRRFLTKEQHEDEGTPGGGHSEETVAKFINDYIQDPARDVSEPYLRLHEFIDFLFSRQNEIWDKRCDTVYQDMNRPLAHYWISSSHNTYLTGDQFSSESSVEAYARALRMGCRCIELDCWDGPDNMPLIFHGHTFTTRIKFMDVIRTIKEHAFITSEYPLILSIEQNCSLTQQRRMAQAMQEVFGEMLLTQPIDKAEAQLPSPQQLKRKIILKHKKLPENGMLVVDEAGKESAVLMRGNDESELDIRNTVKNGILYLEDPVDKGWNAHFFVLTQHKLFYTDSQR
;
A
#
# COMPACT_ATOMS: atom_id res chain seq x y z
N MET A 1 4.83 8.11 -30.69
CA MET A 1 4.57 6.78 -30.09
C MET A 1 4.08 5.86 -31.20
N SER A 2 4.93 4.95 -31.66
CA SER A 2 4.61 3.94 -32.67
C SER A 2 5.45 2.72 -32.30
N PHE A 3 4.82 1.75 -31.64
CA PHE A 3 5.42 0.46 -31.34
C PHE A 3 4.91 -0.55 -32.36
N SER A 4 5.83 -1.24 -33.03
CA SER A 4 5.55 -2.39 -33.89
C SER A 4 5.85 -3.67 -33.13
N ILE A 5 4.85 -4.50 -32.84
CA ILE A 5 5.03 -5.93 -32.58
C ILE A 5 3.87 -6.68 -33.24
N GLY A 6 4.23 -7.66 -34.08
CA GLY A 6 3.29 -8.47 -34.85
C GLY A 6 2.51 -9.47 -34.00
N GLY A 7 1.30 -9.80 -34.46
CA GLY A 7 0.76 -11.14 -34.27
C GLY A 7 -0.42 -11.37 -33.31
N THR A 8 -1.28 -10.39 -33.02
CA THR A 8 -2.76 -10.51 -32.81
C THR A 8 -3.37 -9.09 -32.71
N GLY A 9 -3.00 -8.23 -33.66
CA GLY A 9 -2.89 -6.78 -33.45
C GLY A 9 -4.17 -5.94 -33.45
N THR A 10 -5.31 -6.40 -33.93
CA THR A 10 -6.47 -5.51 -34.14
C THR A 10 -7.22 -5.16 -32.84
N SER A 11 -7.35 -6.10 -31.90
CA SER A 11 -8.00 -5.83 -30.60
C SER A 11 -7.11 -5.06 -29.63
N CYS A 12 -5.80 -5.33 -29.64
CA CYS A 12 -4.84 -4.72 -28.72
C CYS A 12 -4.53 -3.26 -29.09
N LEU A 13 -4.37 -2.96 -30.39
CA LEU A 13 -4.13 -1.59 -30.85
C LEU A 13 -5.34 -0.66 -30.63
N ALA A 14 -6.56 -1.18 -30.78
CA ALA A 14 -7.78 -0.42 -30.50
C ALA A 14 -7.90 -0.08 -29.00
N ALA A 15 -7.57 -1.03 -28.12
CA ALA A 15 -7.58 -0.83 -26.67
C ALA A 15 -6.48 0.17 -26.22
N LEU A 16 -5.31 0.16 -26.86
CA LEU A 16 -4.25 1.13 -26.60
C LEU A 16 -4.65 2.55 -27.04
N GLY A 17 -5.34 2.69 -28.17
CA GLY A 17 -5.87 3.97 -28.63
C GLY A 17 -6.95 4.53 -27.71
N GLU A 18 -7.86 3.69 -27.20
CA GLU A 18 -8.86 4.09 -26.21
C GLU A 18 -8.20 4.55 -24.90
N MET A 19 -7.21 3.82 -24.40
CA MET A 19 -6.53 4.18 -23.15
C MET A 19 -5.76 5.49 -23.27
N GLU A 20 -5.09 5.74 -24.40
CA GLU A 20 -4.40 7.01 -24.63
C GLU A 20 -5.41 8.18 -24.68
N GLN A 21 -6.59 7.99 -25.28
CA GLN A 21 -7.66 8.99 -25.23
C GLN A 21 -8.13 9.25 -23.80
N ILE A 22 -8.31 8.21 -22.99
CA ILE A 22 -8.65 8.35 -21.57
C ILE A 22 -7.57 9.18 -20.85
N ILE A 23 -6.29 8.82 -21.01
CA ILE A 23 -5.17 9.51 -20.38
C ILE A 23 -5.17 11.00 -20.76
N CYS A 24 -5.32 11.33 -22.04
CA CYS A 24 -5.41 12.72 -22.48
C CYS A 24 -6.59 13.49 -21.85
N GLN A 25 -7.74 12.83 -21.62
CA GLN A 25 -8.86 13.45 -20.91
C GLN A 25 -8.54 13.68 -19.42
N LEU A 26 -7.87 12.72 -18.77
CA LEU A 26 -7.43 12.89 -17.38
C LEU A 26 -6.41 14.03 -17.25
N GLU A 27 -5.53 14.22 -18.23
CA GLU A 27 -4.57 15.34 -18.27
C GLU A 27 -5.25 16.70 -18.44
N ARG A 28 -6.30 16.79 -19.28
CA ARG A 28 -7.11 18.01 -19.43
C ARG A 28 -7.83 18.41 -18.15
N GLY A 29 -8.21 17.41 -17.36
CA GLY A 29 -8.83 17.59 -16.06
C GLY A 29 -10.34 17.45 -16.05
N THR A 30 -10.89 17.11 -14.89
CA THR A 30 -12.33 16.93 -14.66
C THR A 30 -12.77 17.73 -13.45
N LEU A 31 -13.91 18.42 -13.56
CA LEU A 31 -14.52 19.08 -12.41
C LEU A 31 -15.12 18.01 -11.48
N ILE A 32 -14.70 18.03 -10.23
CA ILE A 32 -15.14 17.09 -9.21
C ILE A 32 -15.62 17.82 -7.96
N GLN A 33 -16.36 17.12 -7.11
CA GLN A 33 -16.53 17.49 -5.71
C GLN A 33 -15.66 16.59 -4.84
N LYS A 34 -14.66 17.18 -4.18
CA LYS A 34 -13.74 16.47 -3.29
C LYS A 34 -14.23 16.58 -1.85
N PHE A 35 -14.33 15.43 -1.18
CA PHE A 35 -14.67 15.36 0.24
C PHE A 35 -13.39 15.40 1.10
N TYR A 36 -13.53 15.92 2.32
CA TYR A 36 -12.42 16.08 3.27
C TYR A 36 -12.86 15.67 4.68
N PRO A 37 -11.94 15.17 5.51
CA PRO A 37 -12.27 14.73 6.87
C PRO A 37 -12.58 15.89 7.83
N ARG A 38 -12.02 17.09 7.58
CA ARG A 38 -12.08 18.24 8.50
C ARG A 38 -12.74 19.51 7.93
N LYS A 39 -13.04 19.54 6.63
CA LYS A 39 -13.67 20.71 5.98
C LYS A 39 -14.78 20.27 5.03
N ARG A 40 -15.68 21.20 4.69
CA ARG A 40 -16.80 20.94 3.79
C ARG A 40 -16.31 20.47 2.41
N PRO A 41 -17.08 19.65 1.69
CA PRO A 41 -16.73 19.25 0.34
C PRO A 41 -16.62 20.47 -0.59
N GLU A 42 -15.58 20.50 -1.42
CA GLU A 42 -15.30 21.62 -2.32
C GLU A 42 -15.22 21.16 -3.77
N LYS A 43 -15.59 22.05 -4.70
CA LYS A 43 -15.38 21.82 -6.13
C LYS A 43 -13.91 22.04 -6.48
N LYS A 44 -13.31 21.10 -7.19
CA LYS A 44 -11.92 21.13 -7.65
C LYS A 44 -11.82 20.62 -9.07
N THR A 45 -10.75 20.99 -9.76
CA THR A 45 -10.36 20.33 -11.01
C THR A 45 -9.35 19.24 -10.67
N LEU A 46 -9.67 17.98 -10.92
CA LEU A 46 -8.77 16.84 -10.76
C LEU A 46 -8.05 16.59 -12.09
N MET A 47 -6.73 16.45 -12.09
CA MET A 47 -5.93 16.26 -13.30
C MET A 47 -4.84 15.21 -13.10
N LEU A 48 -4.47 14.52 -14.16
CA LEU A 48 -3.29 13.68 -14.23
C LEU A 48 -2.09 14.53 -14.70
N ARG A 49 -0.97 14.46 -13.97
CA ARG A 49 0.33 14.92 -14.44
C ARG A 49 1.13 13.71 -14.90
N ARG A 50 1.10 13.42 -16.21
CA ARG A 50 1.65 12.19 -16.79
C ARG A 50 3.16 12.03 -16.57
N GLU A 51 3.89 13.13 -16.70
CA GLU A 51 5.36 13.18 -16.58
C GLU A 51 5.87 12.77 -15.18
N THR A 52 5.10 13.05 -14.13
CA THR A 52 5.44 12.68 -12.75
C THR A 52 4.60 11.53 -12.20
N ARG A 53 3.61 11.04 -12.97
CA ARG A 53 2.60 10.07 -12.52
C ARG A 53 1.93 10.48 -11.22
N GLN A 54 1.51 11.74 -11.16
CA GLN A 54 0.78 12.30 -10.04
C GLN A 54 -0.65 12.65 -10.42
N ILE A 55 -1.57 12.47 -9.49
CA ILE A 55 -2.87 13.12 -9.53
C ILE A 55 -2.77 14.43 -8.77
N ILE A 56 -3.21 15.52 -9.38
CA ILE A 56 -3.19 16.86 -8.81
C ILE A 56 -4.60 17.42 -8.78
N TRP A 57 -4.87 18.29 -7.81
CA TRP A 57 -6.11 19.06 -7.78
C TRP A 57 -5.85 20.52 -7.48
N SER A 58 -6.62 21.37 -8.15
CA SER A 58 -6.55 22.83 -8.01
C SER A 58 -7.94 23.41 -7.79
N SER A 59 -7.99 24.61 -7.22
CA SER A 59 -9.21 25.40 -7.18
C SER A 59 -9.68 25.75 -8.60
N VAL A 60 -11.00 25.84 -8.76
CA VAL A 60 -11.62 26.27 -10.02
C VAL A 60 -11.12 27.69 -10.33
N GLN A 61 -10.53 27.86 -11.52
CA GLN A 61 -9.79 29.06 -11.93
C GLN A 61 -10.60 30.35 -11.71
N THR A 62 -10.09 31.26 -10.89
CA THR A 62 -10.61 32.64 -10.79
C THR A 62 -9.67 33.68 -11.40
N ASN A 63 -8.34 33.46 -11.40
CA ASN A 63 -7.35 34.48 -11.78
C ASN A 63 -6.19 33.99 -12.68
N GLY A 64 -6.38 32.97 -13.53
CA GLY A 64 -5.39 32.57 -14.56
C GLY A 64 -4.09 31.92 -14.07
N ARG A 65 -3.85 31.81 -12.76
CA ARG A 65 -2.79 30.97 -12.17
C ARG A 65 -3.39 29.75 -11.47
N SER A 66 -3.02 28.56 -11.92
CA SER A 66 -3.37 27.30 -11.26
C SER A 66 -2.56 27.15 -9.97
N ASN A 67 -3.14 27.53 -8.84
CA ASN A 67 -2.57 27.17 -7.54
C ASN A 67 -2.95 25.70 -7.25
N TYR A 68 -2.00 24.79 -7.46
CA TYR A 68 -2.15 23.40 -7.07
C TYR A 68 -2.28 23.31 -5.55
N GLU A 69 -3.38 22.74 -5.06
CA GLU A 69 -3.65 22.65 -3.62
C GLU A 69 -3.19 21.33 -3.00
N GLY A 70 -2.99 20.32 -3.84
CA GLY A 70 -2.50 19.04 -3.39
C GLY A 70 -2.18 18.11 -4.54
N SER A 71 -1.40 17.09 -4.22
CA SER A 71 -1.01 16.04 -5.15
C SER A 71 -1.03 14.69 -4.44
N LEU A 72 -1.12 13.65 -5.26
CA LEU A 72 -1.08 12.25 -4.87
C LEU A 72 -0.21 11.51 -5.88
N GLU A 73 0.69 10.66 -5.39
CA GLU A 73 1.56 9.85 -6.24
C GLU A 73 0.89 8.52 -6.57
N LEU A 74 0.84 8.17 -7.87
CA LEU A 74 0.22 6.92 -8.29
C LEU A 74 0.94 5.68 -7.74
N ARG A 75 2.25 5.78 -7.47
CA ARG A 75 3.04 4.71 -6.83
C ARG A 75 2.58 4.41 -5.40
N GLU A 76 1.99 5.39 -4.71
CA GLU A 76 1.53 5.23 -3.33
C GLU A 76 0.10 4.68 -3.24
N VAL A 77 -0.63 4.60 -4.35
CA VAL A 77 -2.00 4.09 -4.36
C VAL A 77 -2.01 2.59 -4.08
N LYS A 78 -2.81 2.18 -3.10
CA LYS A 78 -2.99 0.77 -2.72
C LYS A 78 -4.33 0.22 -3.19
N GLU A 79 -5.35 1.07 -3.28
CA GLU A 79 -6.69 0.69 -3.72
C GLU A 79 -7.43 1.88 -4.34
N VAL A 80 -8.21 1.60 -5.39
CA VAL A 80 -9.21 2.52 -5.92
C VAL A 80 -10.55 1.81 -5.85
N ARG A 81 -11.49 2.40 -5.11
CA ARG A 81 -12.78 1.78 -4.79
C ARG A 81 -13.94 2.57 -5.43
N PRO A 82 -14.80 1.96 -6.24
CA PRO A 82 -16.02 2.62 -6.70
C PRO A 82 -17.01 2.80 -5.54
N GLY A 83 -17.83 3.84 -5.61
CA GLY A 83 -18.83 4.15 -4.58
C GLY A 83 -18.32 5.09 -3.49
N LYS A 84 -18.98 5.01 -2.33
CA LYS A 84 -18.86 5.99 -1.23
C LYS A 84 -18.29 5.42 0.06
N LYS A 85 -17.67 4.25 0.01
CA LYS A 85 -17.16 3.57 1.21
C LYS A 85 -15.85 4.22 1.66
N SER A 86 -15.95 5.33 2.40
CA SER A 86 -14.84 6.00 3.09
C SER A 86 -15.33 6.84 4.27
N LYS A 87 -14.41 7.09 5.22
CA LYS A 87 -14.66 7.99 6.36
C LYS A 87 -14.99 9.42 5.94
N ASP A 88 -14.47 9.88 4.80
CA ASP A 88 -14.77 11.23 4.31
C ASP A 88 -16.25 11.38 3.93
N PHE A 89 -16.85 10.36 3.31
CA PHE A 89 -18.28 10.36 2.98
C PHE A 89 -19.15 10.17 4.23
N GLU A 90 -18.73 9.29 5.15
CA GLU A 90 -19.43 9.09 6.42
C GLU A 90 -19.47 10.36 7.28
N LYS A 91 -18.42 11.19 7.20
CA LYS A 91 -18.36 12.47 7.92
C LYS A 91 -19.35 13.52 7.41
N TRP A 92 -19.75 13.43 6.14
CA TRP A 92 -20.65 14.36 5.46
C TRP A 92 -21.86 13.61 4.88
N PRO A 93 -22.70 12.98 5.73
CA PRO A 93 -23.74 12.05 5.26
C PRO A 93 -24.81 12.74 4.42
N GLU A 94 -25.16 13.99 4.72
CA GLU A 94 -26.19 14.73 4.00
C GLU A 94 -25.74 15.15 2.60
N GLU A 95 -24.48 15.55 2.43
CA GLU A 95 -23.87 15.80 1.13
C GLU A 95 -23.64 14.50 0.35
N ALA A 96 -23.20 13.45 1.03
CA ALA A 96 -22.97 12.15 0.42
C ALA A 96 -24.27 11.54 -0.12
N LYS A 97 -25.41 11.67 0.59
CA LYS A 97 -26.73 11.18 0.15
C LYS A 97 -27.19 11.79 -1.18
N LYS A 98 -26.84 13.06 -1.45
CA LYS A 98 -27.23 13.77 -2.69
C LYS A 98 -26.53 13.23 -3.94
N SER A 99 -25.41 12.54 -3.76
CA SER A 99 -24.61 12.01 -4.88
C SER A 99 -25.06 10.60 -5.23
N GLU A 100 -24.97 10.16 -6.48
CA GLU A 100 -25.22 8.76 -6.83
C GLU A 100 -23.95 7.93 -6.62
N PRO A 101 -24.02 6.71 -6.04
CA PRO A 101 -22.83 5.88 -5.80
C PRO A 101 -21.97 5.63 -7.05
N ARG A 102 -22.59 5.54 -8.24
CA ARG A 102 -21.87 5.32 -9.52
C ARG A 102 -21.06 6.52 -9.99
N LYS A 103 -21.33 7.72 -9.45
CA LYS A 103 -20.55 8.93 -9.69
C LYS A 103 -19.40 9.09 -8.69
N CYS A 104 -19.29 8.18 -7.72
CA CYS A 104 -18.35 8.29 -6.61
C CYS A 104 -17.22 7.28 -6.73
N PHE A 105 -16.03 7.66 -6.28
CA PHE A 105 -14.93 6.73 -6.05
C PHE A 105 -14.00 7.26 -4.96
N VAL A 106 -13.20 6.36 -4.39
CA VAL A 106 -12.26 6.62 -3.31
C VAL A 106 -10.88 6.10 -3.71
N ILE A 107 -9.85 6.93 -3.58
CA ILE A 107 -8.46 6.53 -3.74
C ILE A 107 -7.84 6.37 -2.35
N LEU A 108 -7.36 5.17 -2.03
CA LEU A 108 -6.63 4.88 -0.79
C LEU A 108 -5.14 4.80 -1.10
N HIS A 109 -4.33 5.62 -0.44
CA HIS A 109 -2.90 5.76 -0.73
C HIS A 109 -2.05 6.00 0.51
N GLY A 110 -0.75 5.74 0.39
CA GLY A 110 0.25 5.94 1.43
C GLY A 110 1.07 4.67 1.69
N ASN A 111 2.11 4.81 2.51
CA ASN A 111 3.04 3.71 2.84
C ASN A 111 2.76 3.08 4.21
N ASP A 112 1.98 3.76 5.06
CA ASP A 112 1.65 3.30 6.41
C ASP A 112 0.49 2.30 6.41
N PHE A 113 0.23 1.68 7.57
CA PHE A 113 -0.95 0.84 7.77
C PHE A 113 -2.25 1.65 7.63
N LYS A 114 -2.30 2.84 8.25
CA LYS A 114 -3.43 3.77 8.13
C LYS A 114 -3.30 4.58 6.84
N LEU A 115 -3.98 4.11 5.80
CA LEU A 115 -4.00 4.78 4.50
C LEU A 115 -4.75 6.11 4.55
N ARG A 116 -4.30 7.07 3.74
CA ARG A 116 -5.01 8.33 3.48
C ARG A 116 -6.05 8.10 2.39
N THR A 117 -7.13 8.87 2.43
CA THR A 117 -8.24 8.77 1.49
C THR A 117 -8.42 10.05 0.69
N VAL A 118 -8.69 9.89 -0.61
CA VAL A 118 -9.18 10.94 -1.49
C VAL A 118 -10.53 10.51 -2.03
N SER A 119 -11.58 11.06 -1.44
CA SER A 119 -12.98 10.71 -1.75
C SER A 119 -13.59 11.73 -2.71
N ILE A 120 -14.10 11.25 -3.84
CA ILE A 120 -14.44 12.06 -5.01
C ILE A 120 -15.85 11.74 -5.49
N VAL A 121 -16.58 12.79 -5.90
CA VAL A 121 -17.79 12.70 -6.72
C VAL A 121 -17.52 13.39 -8.05
N ALA A 122 -17.61 12.64 -9.14
CA ALA A 122 -17.54 13.15 -10.51
C ALA A 122 -18.88 13.78 -10.93
N PHE A 123 -18.88 14.56 -12.01
CA PHE A 123 -20.11 15.17 -12.51
C PHE A 123 -21.06 14.13 -13.14
N SER A 124 -20.49 13.09 -13.76
CA SER A 124 -21.25 12.00 -14.39
C SER A 124 -20.67 10.61 -14.09
N GLU A 125 -21.49 9.57 -14.27
CA GLU A 125 -21.06 8.15 -14.17
C GLU A 125 -19.95 7.84 -15.20
N LYS A 126 -20.08 8.38 -16.41
CA LYS A 126 -19.08 8.23 -17.47
C LYS A 126 -17.70 8.78 -17.07
N GLU A 127 -17.66 9.92 -16.38
CA GLU A 127 -16.41 10.48 -15.87
C GLU A 127 -15.83 9.64 -14.74
N ALA A 128 -16.66 9.18 -13.80
CA ALA A 128 -16.20 8.30 -12.73
C ALA A 128 -15.60 7.01 -13.29
N ASP A 129 -16.26 6.38 -14.27
CA ASP A 129 -15.76 5.18 -14.94
C ASP A 129 -14.45 5.43 -15.70
N MET A 130 -14.33 6.59 -16.36
CA MET A 130 -13.11 6.99 -17.04
C MET A 130 -11.94 7.12 -16.07
N TRP A 131 -12.16 7.78 -14.92
CA TRP A 131 -11.15 7.88 -13.85
C TRP A 131 -10.80 6.52 -13.27
N LEU A 132 -11.77 5.66 -12.99
CA LEU A 132 -11.53 4.31 -12.46
C LEU A 132 -10.70 3.45 -13.42
N LYS A 133 -11.05 3.45 -14.71
CA LYS A 133 -10.30 2.72 -15.75
C LYS A 133 -8.88 3.26 -15.92
N GLY A 134 -8.75 4.58 -16.06
CA GLY A 134 -7.45 5.24 -16.24
C GLY A 134 -6.54 5.05 -15.03
N LEU A 135 -7.04 5.24 -13.81
CA LEU A 135 -6.26 5.02 -12.59
C LEU A 135 -5.80 3.57 -12.48
N LYS A 136 -6.68 2.59 -12.73
CA LYS A 136 -6.30 1.16 -12.69
C LYS A 136 -5.13 0.86 -13.64
N TYR A 137 -5.19 1.36 -14.87
CA TYR A 137 -4.11 1.21 -15.84
C TYR A 137 -2.83 1.92 -15.39
N LEU A 138 -2.94 3.22 -15.08
CA LEU A 138 -1.80 4.06 -14.75
C LEU A 138 -1.07 3.62 -13.49
N ILE A 139 -1.77 3.08 -12.48
CA ILE A 139 -1.15 2.53 -11.27
C ILE A 139 -0.32 1.29 -11.61
N SER A 140 -0.88 0.34 -12.37
CA SER A 140 -0.18 -0.86 -12.81
C SER A 140 1.07 -0.53 -13.65
N ASP A 141 0.91 0.39 -14.59
CA ASP A 141 1.99 0.88 -15.46
C ASP A 141 3.06 1.66 -14.66
N THR A 142 2.65 2.40 -13.62
CA THR A 142 3.61 3.13 -12.77
C THR A 142 4.49 2.18 -11.96
N VAL A 143 3.92 1.11 -11.41
CA VAL A 143 4.66 0.12 -10.60
C VAL A 143 5.56 -0.77 -11.47
N SER A 144 5.16 -1.03 -12.71
CA SER A 144 5.89 -1.90 -13.65
C SER A 144 6.94 -1.17 -14.49
N ALA A 145 7.02 0.16 -14.39
CA ALA A 145 7.93 0.97 -15.18
C ALA A 145 9.41 0.61 -14.94
N PRO A 146 10.28 0.70 -15.96
CA PRO A 146 11.71 0.46 -15.80
C PRO A 146 12.34 1.49 -14.83
N TYR A 147 13.47 1.11 -14.23
CA TYR A 147 14.10 1.89 -13.17
C TYR A 147 14.45 3.32 -13.60
N TRP A 148 15.08 3.50 -14.77
CA TRP A 148 15.44 4.81 -15.28
C TRP A 148 14.22 5.76 -15.38
N LEU A 149 13.06 5.24 -15.82
CA LEU A 149 11.84 6.02 -15.96
C LEU A 149 11.24 6.37 -14.59
N GLN A 150 11.39 5.50 -13.60
CA GLN A 150 11.01 5.82 -12.22
C GLN A 150 11.90 6.94 -11.65
N ILE A 151 13.21 6.88 -11.91
CA ILE A 151 14.16 7.92 -11.50
C ILE A 151 13.85 9.24 -12.22
N GLU A 152 13.60 9.23 -13.52
CA GLU A 152 13.22 10.42 -14.28
C GLU A 152 11.94 11.06 -13.73
N ARG A 153 10.88 10.27 -13.47
CA ARG A 153 9.62 10.77 -12.87
C ARG A 153 9.86 11.41 -11.51
N TRP A 154 10.73 10.81 -10.69
CA TRP A 154 11.10 11.34 -9.39
C TRP A 154 11.92 12.63 -9.51
N LEU A 155 12.89 12.69 -10.42
CA LEU A 155 13.67 13.89 -10.71
C LEU A 155 12.79 15.04 -11.22
N ARG A 156 11.85 14.75 -12.14
CA ARG A 156 10.88 15.76 -12.62
C ARG A 156 10.06 16.32 -11.48
N ARG A 157 9.59 15.47 -10.57
CA ARG A 157 8.85 15.90 -9.38
C ARG A 157 9.68 16.83 -8.52
N GLU A 158 10.91 16.45 -8.18
CA GLU A 158 11.79 17.29 -7.36
C GLU A 158 12.15 18.60 -8.07
N PHE A 159 12.38 18.56 -9.38
CA PHE A 159 12.61 19.75 -10.20
C PHE A 159 11.42 20.71 -10.14
N TYR A 160 10.18 20.22 -10.30
CA TYR A 160 8.98 21.06 -10.20
C TYR A 160 8.73 21.67 -8.82
N LEU A 161 9.27 21.06 -7.76
CA LEU A 161 9.21 21.63 -6.41
C LEU A 161 10.25 22.73 -6.18
N MET A 162 11.29 22.76 -7.01
CA MET A 162 12.39 23.72 -6.94
C MET A 162 12.26 24.86 -7.96
N GLU A 163 11.72 24.57 -9.14
CA GLU A 163 11.81 25.50 -10.27
C GLU A 163 11.04 26.80 -10.01
N ALA A 164 11.56 27.87 -10.60
CA ALA A 164 10.83 29.11 -10.83
C ALA A 164 10.88 29.41 -12.33
N ASN A 165 9.71 29.40 -12.99
CA ASN A 165 9.59 29.69 -14.43
C ASN A 165 10.38 28.75 -15.38
N GLY A 166 10.50 27.45 -15.06
CA GLY A 166 11.18 26.49 -15.94
C GLY A 166 12.65 26.21 -15.59
N THR A 167 13.22 26.92 -14.61
CA THR A 167 14.63 26.81 -14.24
C THR A 167 14.83 26.73 -12.72
N ALA A 168 15.92 26.09 -12.30
CA ALA A 168 16.32 25.97 -10.90
C ALA A 168 17.67 26.67 -10.65
N SER A 169 17.75 27.48 -9.61
CA SER A 169 18.99 28.17 -9.24
C SER A 169 19.91 27.27 -8.41
N LEU A 170 21.17 27.67 -8.25
CA LEU A 170 22.13 27.02 -7.35
C LEU A 170 21.61 26.95 -5.91
N LYS A 171 20.86 27.97 -5.46
CA LYS A 171 20.25 27.98 -4.12
C LYS A 171 19.23 26.86 -3.99
N ASP A 172 18.40 26.65 -5.01
CA ASP A 172 17.36 25.63 -5.00
C ASP A 172 17.99 24.23 -4.99
N VAL A 173 19.01 24.01 -5.83
CA VAL A 173 19.78 22.75 -5.85
C VAL A 173 20.43 22.49 -4.49
N ARG A 174 21.00 23.51 -3.83
CA ARG A 174 21.59 23.37 -2.50
C ARG A 174 20.54 22.93 -1.45
N SER A 175 19.32 23.43 -1.55
CA SER A 175 18.20 23.02 -0.69
C SER A 175 17.69 21.60 -0.99
N PHE A 176 17.98 21.06 -2.18
CA PHE A 176 17.63 19.69 -2.56
C PHE A 176 18.63 18.64 -2.06
N LEU A 177 19.92 18.97 -1.93
CA LEU A 177 20.95 17.99 -1.51
C LEU A 177 20.63 17.20 -0.23
N PRO A 178 20.06 17.81 0.85
CA PRO A 178 19.68 17.05 2.04
C PRO A 178 18.61 15.98 1.75
N LYS A 179 17.72 16.19 0.78
CA LYS A 179 16.68 15.22 0.41
C LYS A 179 17.24 13.93 -0.19
N ILE A 180 18.41 14.02 -0.81
CA ILE A 180 19.13 12.87 -1.39
C ILE A 180 20.25 12.38 -0.49
N ASN A 181 20.31 12.87 0.76
CA ASN A 181 21.38 12.57 1.72
C ASN A 181 22.80 12.84 1.16
N CYS A 182 22.95 13.77 0.22
CA CYS A 182 24.24 14.10 -0.39
C CYS A 182 24.95 15.18 0.43
N LYS A 183 26.14 14.85 0.96
CA LYS A 183 27.01 15.79 1.65
C LYS A 183 28.18 16.16 0.74
N ILE A 184 28.16 17.39 0.25
CA ILE A 184 29.20 17.93 -0.65
C ILE A 184 29.60 19.33 -0.19
N SER A 185 30.87 19.69 -0.40
CA SER A 185 31.34 21.04 -0.09
C SER A 185 30.73 22.06 -1.05
N THR A 186 30.52 23.30 -0.58
CA THR A 186 30.00 24.39 -1.42
C THR A 186 30.88 24.61 -2.66
N ALA A 187 32.20 24.48 -2.52
CA ALA A 187 33.14 24.64 -3.62
C ALA A 187 32.92 23.58 -4.72
N LYS A 188 32.79 22.30 -4.33
CA LYS A 188 32.57 21.23 -5.30
C LYS A 188 31.17 21.28 -5.93
N LEU A 189 30.14 21.70 -5.17
CA LEU A 189 28.81 21.93 -5.72
C LEU A 189 28.83 23.01 -6.81
N ASN A 190 29.51 24.14 -6.55
CA ASN A 190 29.63 25.21 -7.54
C ASN A 190 30.34 24.75 -8.80
N GLU A 191 31.42 23.97 -8.65
CA GLU A 191 32.15 23.38 -9.78
C GLU A 191 31.23 22.51 -10.65
N VAL A 192 30.56 21.51 -10.06
CA VAL A 192 29.65 20.61 -10.78
C VAL A 192 28.47 21.36 -11.39
N PHE A 193 27.94 22.37 -10.68
CA PHE A 193 26.85 23.21 -11.20
C PHE A 193 27.28 23.98 -12.46
N HIS A 194 28.46 24.61 -12.45
CA HIS A 194 28.96 25.35 -13.60
C HIS A 194 29.40 24.44 -14.76
N GLU A 195 29.82 23.21 -14.47
CA GLU A 195 30.10 22.20 -15.51
C GLU A 195 28.84 21.83 -16.30
N VAL A 196 27.68 21.73 -15.64
CA VAL A 196 26.42 21.35 -16.30
C VAL A 196 25.61 22.54 -16.80
N ASP A 197 25.85 23.76 -16.32
CA ASP A 197 25.22 25.00 -16.82
C ASP A 197 25.79 25.38 -18.19
N THR A 198 25.43 24.60 -19.21
CA THR A 198 25.89 24.76 -20.59
C THR A 198 25.57 26.15 -21.17
N ARG A 199 24.51 26.79 -20.67
CA ARG A 199 24.05 28.11 -21.12
C ARG A 199 24.63 29.28 -20.32
N ARG A 200 25.41 28.99 -19.26
CA ARG A 200 26.03 29.96 -18.34
C ARG A 200 25.03 31.00 -17.79
N ARG A 201 23.82 30.53 -17.45
CA ARG A 201 22.74 31.40 -16.96
C ARG A 201 22.69 31.47 -15.43
N ASN A 202 23.54 30.73 -14.74
CA ASN A 202 23.47 30.47 -13.30
C ASN A 202 22.14 29.80 -12.88
N GLU A 203 21.50 29.13 -13.83
CA GLU A 203 20.20 28.49 -13.70
C GLU A 203 20.18 27.23 -14.57
N LEU A 204 19.60 26.14 -14.05
CA LEU A 204 19.53 24.86 -14.73
C LEU A 204 18.12 24.58 -15.23
N GLY A 205 17.99 24.19 -16.50
CA GLY A 205 16.79 23.49 -16.97
C GLY A 205 16.76 22.04 -16.48
N PHE A 206 15.67 21.33 -16.74
CA PHE A 206 15.49 19.94 -16.30
C PHE A 206 16.61 18.99 -16.78
N ASP A 207 17.05 19.13 -18.04
CA ASP A 207 18.09 18.27 -18.61
C ASP A 207 19.46 18.52 -17.94
N ASP A 208 19.80 19.78 -17.67
CA ASP A 208 21.03 20.14 -16.95
C ASP A 208 20.97 19.68 -15.48
N PHE A 209 19.81 19.78 -14.84
CA PHE A 209 19.58 19.26 -13.49
C PHE A 209 19.73 17.73 -13.42
N THR A 210 19.25 17.00 -14.42
CA THR A 210 19.41 15.54 -14.49
C THR A 210 20.89 15.16 -14.65
N ARG A 211 21.64 15.88 -15.49
CA ARG A 211 23.11 15.73 -15.60
C ARG A 211 23.82 16.02 -14.27
N LEU A 212 23.41 17.06 -13.55
CA LEU A 212 23.95 17.39 -12.24
C LEU A 212 23.70 16.24 -11.25
N TYR A 213 22.48 15.71 -11.19
CA TYR A 213 22.14 14.58 -10.33
C TYR A 213 23.02 13.36 -10.62
N GLN A 214 23.20 12.99 -11.89
CA GLN A 214 24.06 11.88 -12.29
C GLN A 214 25.50 12.08 -11.83
N ARG A 215 26.06 13.29 -11.98
CA ARG A 215 27.41 13.64 -11.50
C ARG A 215 27.56 13.57 -9.98
N LEU A 216 26.50 13.84 -9.23
CA LEU A 216 26.50 13.81 -7.77
C LEU A 216 26.35 12.40 -7.19
N ILE A 217 25.53 11.54 -7.82
CA ILE A 217 25.25 10.18 -7.34
C ILE A 217 26.29 9.17 -7.84
N LEU A 218 26.92 9.45 -8.99
CA LEU A 218 28.04 8.68 -9.52
C LEU A 218 29.35 9.50 -9.48
N PRO A 219 29.85 9.97 -8.31
CA PRO A 219 31.14 10.62 -8.30
C PRO A 219 32.21 9.61 -8.72
N PRO A 220 33.11 9.97 -9.65
CA PRO A 220 34.22 9.10 -10.06
C PRO A 220 35.06 8.57 -8.89
N ALA A 221 35.08 9.30 -7.76
CA ALA A 221 35.85 8.98 -6.57
C ALA A 221 35.14 8.07 -5.55
N SER A 222 33.82 7.84 -5.65
CA SER A 222 33.05 7.03 -4.68
C SER A 222 32.86 5.56 -5.10
N LEU A 223 33.12 5.29 -6.37
CA LEU A 223 33.04 4.00 -7.03
C LEU A 223 34.31 3.10 -7.01
N PRO A 224 35.54 3.51 -6.56
CA PRO A 224 36.76 2.74 -6.81
C PRO A 224 36.80 1.31 -6.27
N GLU A 225 36.21 0.99 -5.12
CA GLU A 225 36.36 -0.37 -4.55
C GLU A 225 35.58 -1.46 -5.32
N TYR A 226 34.50 -1.09 -6.03
CA TYR A 226 33.67 -2.03 -6.80
C TYR A 226 33.73 -1.80 -8.31
N PHE A 227 33.97 -0.56 -8.73
CA PHE A 227 33.98 -0.10 -10.13
C PHE A 227 35.27 0.66 -10.44
N ASP A 228 36.41 0.24 -9.89
CA ASP A 228 37.72 0.69 -10.39
C ASP A 228 37.77 0.53 -11.92
N GLY A 229 38.50 1.40 -12.61
CA GLY A 229 38.67 1.35 -14.06
C GLY A 229 39.12 -0.03 -14.55
N LEU A 230 39.81 -0.80 -13.71
CA LEU A 230 40.22 -2.18 -13.97
C LEU A 230 39.07 -3.20 -13.96
N ARG A 231 38.11 -3.08 -13.02
CA ARG A 231 36.91 -3.94 -12.98
C ARG A 231 35.91 -3.53 -14.05
N MET A 232 35.76 -2.23 -14.32
CA MET A 232 34.89 -1.77 -15.40
C MET A 232 35.41 -2.09 -16.80
N ALA A 233 36.73 -2.13 -16.99
CA ALA A 233 37.33 -2.67 -18.21
C ALA A 233 36.98 -4.16 -18.44
N THR A 234 36.56 -4.89 -17.40
CA THR A 234 36.08 -6.27 -17.53
C THR A 234 34.70 -6.34 -18.18
N TYR A 235 33.87 -5.30 -18.03
CA TYR A 235 32.49 -5.26 -18.53
C TYR A 235 32.28 -4.31 -19.71
N SER A 236 33.16 -3.34 -19.91
CA SER A 236 33.14 -2.41 -21.04
C SER A 236 34.56 -2.21 -21.56
N GLN A 237 34.87 -2.77 -22.72
CA GLN A 237 36.20 -2.66 -23.33
C GLN A 237 36.56 -1.22 -23.72
N ASN A 238 35.57 -0.42 -24.14
CA ASN A 238 35.78 0.97 -24.54
C ASN A 238 35.59 1.98 -23.39
N GLY A 239 35.12 1.53 -22.22
CA GLY A 239 34.82 2.38 -21.07
C GLY A 239 33.60 3.28 -21.22
N GLU A 240 32.84 3.18 -22.32
CA GLU A 240 31.69 4.04 -22.63
C GLU A 240 30.38 3.25 -22.72
N THR A 241 30.44 2.06 -23.31
CA THR A 241 29.27 1.21 -23.57
C THR A 241 29.54 -0.24 -23.19
N VAL A 242 28.50 -0.92 -22.74
CA VAL A 242 28.44 -2.37 -22.54
C VAL A 242 27.64 -2.94 -23.71
N THR A 243 28.32 -3.68 -24.58
CA THR A 243 27.73 -4.34 -25.74
C THR A 243 26.81 -5.49 -25.33
N LEU A 244 25.96 -5.95 -26.25
CA LEU A 244 25.10 -7.13 -26.07
C LEU A 244 25.88 -8.35 -25.55
N GLN A 245 27.04 -8.63 -26.14
CA GLN A 245 27.86 -9.79 -25.76
C GLN A 245 28.53 -9.61 -24.40
N GLU A 246 28.99 -8.40 -24.07
CA GLU A 246 29.55 -8.10 -22.75
C GLU A 246 28.50 -8.22 -21.65
N PHE A 247 27.29 -7.71 -21.89
CA PHE A 247 26.17 -7.81 -20.96
C PHE A 247 25.73 -9.26 -20.77
N ARG A 248 25.59 -10.03 -21.86
CA ARG A 248 25.29 -11.46 -21.80
C ARG A 248 26.33 -12.22 -20.98
N ARG A 249 27.62 -11.94 -21.20
CA ARG A 249 28.70 -12.54 -20.41
C ARG A 249 28.59 -12.19 -18.93
N PHE A 250 28.27 -10.95 -18.60
CA PHE A 250 28.05 -10.51 -17.22
C PHE A 250 26.90 -11.29 -16.56
N LEU A 251 25.75 -11.44 -17.22
CA LEU A 251 24.61 -12.20 -16.68
C LEU A 251 24.97 -13.65 -16.38
N THR A 252 25.65 -14.33 -17.31
CA THR A 252 26.01 -15.74 -17.13
C THR A 252 27.16 -15.95 -16.13
N LYS A 253 28.19 -15.09 -16.15
CA LYS A 253 29.40 -15.30 -15.34
C LYS A 253 29.31 -14.73 -13.93
N GLU A 254 28.68 -13.57 -13.77
CA GLU A 254 28.62 -12.85 -12.49
C GLU A 254 27.27 -13.00 -11.81
N GLN A 255 26.15 -12.92 -12.56
CA GLN A 255 24.81 -13.07 -11.99
C GLN A 255 24.37 -14.54 -11.89
N HIS A 256 25.14 -15.47 -12.47
CA HIS A 256 24.84 -16.90 -12.52
C HIS A 256 23.46 -17.20 -13.10
N GLU A 257 23.01 -16.37 -14.04
CA GLU A 257 21.79 -16.63 -14.80
C GLU A 257 22.15 -17.54 -15.99
N ASP A 258 21.89 -18.84 -15.82
CA ASP A 258 22.14 -19.88 -16.83
C ASP A 258 20.89 -20.11 -17.71
N GLU A 259 21.04 -20.78 -18.86
CA GLU A 259 19.95 -21.04 -19.83
C GLU A 259 18.70 -21.74 -19.25
N GLY A 260 18.83 -22.44 -18.11
CA GLY A 260 17.73 -23.11 -17.41
C GLY A 260 16.95 -22.23 -16.43
N THR A 261 17.32 -20.96 -16.28
CA THR A 261 16.73 -20.05 -15.29
C THR A 261 15.43 -19.45 -15.83
N PRO A 262 14.29 -19.61 -15.14
CA PRO A 262 13.04 -19.02 -15.60
C PRO A 262 13.11 -17.49 -15.54
N GLY A 263 13.04 -16.85 -16.71
CA GLY A 263 13.17 -15.40 -16.87
C GLY A 263 14.36 -14.97 -17.74
N GLY A 264 15.28 -15.87 -18.06
CA GLY A 264 16.49 -15.56 -18.83
C GLY A 264 16.99 -16.78 -19.59
N GLY A 265 16.36 -17.12 -20.71
CA GLY A 265 17.10 -17.88 -21.72
C GLY A 265 18.11 -16.93 -22.34
N HIS A 266 19.39 -16.98 -21.96
CA HIS A 266 20.44 -16.07 -22.48
C HIS A 266 20.85 -16.39 -23.92
N SER A 267 19.88 -16.73 -24.78
CA SER A 267 19.99 -16.52 -26.21
C SER A 267 20.23 -15.03 -26.46
N GLU A 268 21.01 -14.75 -27.49
CA GLU A 268 21.33 -13.38 -27.90
C GLU A 268 20.06 -12.53 -28.13
N GLU A 269 19.02 -13.15 -28.71
CA GLU A 269 17.72 -12.54 -28.97
C GLU A 269 16.99 -12.10 -27.70
N THR A 270 17.04 -12.91 -26.64
CA THR A 270 16.35 -12.60 -25.39
C THR A 270 17.06 -11.50 -24.61
N VAL A 271 18.40 -11.51 -24.60
CA VAL A 271 19.20 -10.43 -23.99
C VAL A 271 19.02 -9.13 -24.77
N ALA A 272 19.01 -9.18 -26.11
CA ALA A 272 18.77 -8.02 -26.95
C ALA A 272 17.38 -7.42 -26.68
N LYS A 273 16.35 -8.27 -26.61
CA LYS A 273 14.99 -7.85 -26.23
C LYS A 273 14.96 -7.21 -24.85
N PHE A 274 15.64 -7.80 -23.86
CA PHE A 274 15.72 -7.24 -22.51
C PHE A 274 16.33 -5.82 -22.52
N ILE A 275 17.45 -5.62 -23.22
CA ILE A 275 18.09 -4.29 -23.30
C ILE A 275 17.13 -3.28 -23.93
N ASN A 276 16.46 -3.64 -25.03
CA ASN A 276 15.47 -2.77 -25.69
C ASN A 276 14.28 -2.43 -24.79
N ASP A 277 13.73 -3.43 -24.09
CA ASP A 277 12.62 -3.26 -23.16
C ASP A 277 13.03 -2.44 -21.91
N TYR A 278 14.30 -2.53 -21.50
CA TYR A 278 14.86 -1.73 -20.41
C TYR A 278 15.05 -0.28 -20.84
N ILE A 279 15.65 -0.03 -22.00
CA ILE A 279 16.00 1.32 -22.49
C ILE A 279 14.77 2.10 -22.97
N GLN A 280 13.89 1.46 -23.76
CA GLN A 280 12.69 2.06 -24.36
C GLN A 280 12.94 3.39 -25.10
N ASP A 281 14.07 3.50 -25.80
CA ASP A 281 14.45 4.68 -26.58
C ASP A 281 14.29 4.40 -28.08
N PRO A 282 13.25 4.96 -28.75
CA PRO A 282 13.02 4.72 -30.16
C PRO A 282 14.14 5.21 -31.07
N ALA A 283 14.99 6.15 -30.61
CA ALA A 283 16.13 6.64 -31.39
C ALA A 283 17.30 5.64 -31.40
N ARG A 284 17.26 4.61 -30.53
CA ARG A 284 18.26 3.54 -30.42
C ARG A 284 17.68 2.17 -30.77
N ASP A 285 16.68 2.13 -31.63
CA ASP A 285 16.18 0.88 -32.23
C ASP A 285 17.17 0.38 -33.29
N VAL A 286 18.28 -0.19 -32.81
CA VAL A 286 19.39 -0.70 -33.62
C VAL A 286 19.41 -2.23 -33.58
N SER A 287 20.03 -2.85 -34.60
CA SER A 287 20.10 -4.32 -34.72
C SER A 287 20.83 -4.99 -33.54
N GLU A 288 21.85 -4.32 -33.00
CA GLU A 288 22.59 -4.78 -31.82
C GLU A 288 22.46 -3.75 -30.69
N PRO A 289 21.58 -3.99 -29.71
CA PRO A 289 21.38 -3.05 -28.61
C PRO A 289 22.54 -3.08 -27.62
N TYR A 290 22.74 -1.96 -26.94
CA TYR A 290 23.83 -1.76 -25.99
C TYR A 290 23.38 -0.86 -24.84
N LEU A 291 24.04 -0.99 -23.69
CA LEU A 291 23.87 -0.10 -22.54
C LEU A 291 25.00 0.92 -22.53
N ARG A 292 24.71 2.19 -22.30
CA ARG A 292 25.75 3.15 -21.88
C ARG A 292 26.21 2.80 -20.47
N LEU A 293 27.42 3.21 -20.11
CA LEU A 293 28.01 2.86 -18.81
C LEU A 293 27.09 3.19 -17.63
N HIS A 294 26.48 4.39 -17.62
CA HIS A 294 25.55 4.79 -16.57
C HIS A 294 24.25 3.96 -16.58
N GLU A 295 23.76 3.53 -17.74
CA GLU A 295 22.55 2.70 -17.85
C GLU A 295 22.81 1.28 -17.32
N PHE A 296 24.03 0.76 -17.51
CA PHE A 296 24.46 -0.49 -16.89
C PHE A 296 24.55 -0.36 -15.36
N ILE A 297 25.11 0.75 -14.85
CA ILE A 297 25.14 0.99 -13.40
C ILE A 297 23.71 1.11 -12.84
N ASP A 298 22.83 1.86 -13.52
CA ASP A 298 21.41 1.95 -13.16
C ASP A 298 20.74 0.58 -13.14
N PHE A 299 21.08 -0.29 -14.10
CA PHE A 299 20.60 -1.68 -14.13
C PHE A 299 21.01 -2.46 -12.86
N LEU A 300 22.26 -2.31 -12.38
CA LEU A 300 22.73 -3.02 -11.19
C LEU A 300 21.92 -2.70 -9.93
N PHE A 301 21.40 -1.48 -9.82
CA PHE A 301 20.53 -1.04 -8.71
C PHE A 301 19.04 -1.15 -9.03
N SER A 302 18.70 -1.59 -10.24
CA SER A 302 17.32 -1.72 -10.71
C SER A 302 16.64 -2.96 -10.13
N ARG A 303 15.30 -2.99 -10.18
CA ARG A 303 14.52 -4.20 -9.84
C ARG A 303 14.75 -5.35 -10.82
N GLN A 304 15.28 -5.06 -12.01
CA GLN A 304 15.62 -6.09 -12.98
C GLN A 304 16.85 -6.89 -12.55
N ASN A 305 17.66 -6.36 -11.63
CA ASN A 305 18.81 -7.03 -11.00
C ASN A 305 18.54 -7.28 -9.49
N GLU A 306 17.28 -7.55 -9.11
CA GLU A 306 16.92 -7.75 -7.70
C GLU A 306 17.42 -9.10 -7.18
N ILE A 307 17.90 -9.13 -5.94
CA ILE A 307 18.31 -10.38 -5.25
C ILE A 307 17.14 -11.36 -5.04
N TRP A 308 15.90 -10.88 -5.20
CA TRP A 308 14.70 -11.67 -4.98
C TRP A 308 14.38 -12.55 -6.19
N ASP A 309 14.24 -13.85 -5.94
CA ASP A 309 13.79 -14.79 -6.96
C ASP A 309 12.29 -14.64 -7.22
N LYS A 310 11.93 -14.14 -8.41
CA LYS A 310 10.54 -13.91 -8.83
C LYS A 310 9.66 -15.16 -8.83
N ARG A 311 10.22 -16.38 -8.83
CA ARG A 311 9.43 -17.62 -8.63
C ARG A 311 8.69 -17.59 -7.30
N CYS A 312 9.28 -16.94 -6.30
CA CYS A 312 8.71 -16.77 -4.97
C CYS A 312 7.55 -15.76 -4.92
N ASP A 313 7.26 -15.02 -6.00
CA ASP A 313 6.08 -14.14 -6.08
C ASP A 313 4.77 -14.93 -6.22
N THR A 314 4.87 -16.17 -6.68
CA THR A 314 3.75 -17.11 -6.79
C THR A 314 3.88 -18.20 -5.74
N VAL A 315 2.77 -18.88 -5.42
CA VAL A 315 2.80 -19.96 -4.42
C VAL A 315 3.57 -21.15 -5.01
N TYR A 316 4.77 -21.38 -4.48
CA TYR A 316 5.67 -22.46 -4.89
C TYR A 316 5.79 -23.59 -3.86
N GLN A 317 5.28 -23.37 -2.64
CA GLN A 317 5.27 -24.39 -1.60
C GLN A 317 4.22 -25.48 -1.91
N ASP A 318 4.48 -26.70 -1.46
CA ASP A 318 3.44 -27.73 -1.43
C ASP A 318 2.34 -27.32 -0.46
N MET A 319 1.12 -27.11 -0.96
CA MET A 319 -0.04 -26.66 -0.19
C MET A 319 -1.00 -27.80 0.20
N ASN A 320 -0.55 -29.06 0.07
CA ASN A 320 -1.35 -30.25 0.39
C ASN A 320 -0.99 -30.88 1.75
N ARG A 321 -0.04 -30.33 2.49
CA ARG A 321 0.27 -30.81 3.85
C ARG A 321 -0.78 -30.35 4.85
N PRO A 322 -0.89 -30.98 6.03
CA PRO A 322 -1.80 -30.52 7.09
C PRO A 322 -1.57 -29.07 7.48
N LEU A 323 -2.64 -28.33 7.81
CA LEU A 323 -2.57 -26.91 8.15
C LEU A 323 -1.55 -26.58 9.25
N ALA A 324 -1.34 -27.49 10.20
CA ALA A 324 -0.37 -27.34 11.30
C ALA A 324 1.10 -27.24 10.84
N HIS A 325 1.42 -27.55 9.58
CA HIS A 325 2.79 -27.54 9.05
C HIS A 325 3.21 -26.19 8.47
N TYR A 326 2.32 -25.19 8.47
CA TYR A 326 2.56 -23.89 7.84
C TYR A 326 2.65 -22.79 8.87
N TRP A 327 3.54 -21.83 8.64
CA TRP A 327 3.42 -20.52 9.28
C TRP A 327 2.27 -19.75 8.64
N ILE A 328 1.35 -19.27 9.47
CA ILE A 328 0.15 -18.55 9.03
C ILE A 328 0.30 -17.10 9.48
N SER A 329 0.34 -16.18 8.49
CA SER A 329 0.34 -14.74 8.76
C SER A 329 -0.90 -14.37 9.58
N SER A 330 -0.68 -13.84 10.79
CA SER A 330 -1.71 -13.68 11.82
C SER A 330 -1.66 -12.28 12.42
N SER A 331 -2.82 -11.70 12.70
CA SER A 331 -2.99 -10.36 13.28
C SER A 331 -3.71 -10.45 14.61
N HIS A 332 -3.16 -9.76 15.61
CA HIS A 332 -3.75 -9.58 16.93
C HIS A 332 -4.51 -8.25 16.99
N ASN A 333 -5.68 -8.24 17.64
CA ASN A 333 -6.59 -7.09 17.74
C ASN A 333 -6.73 -6.31 16.43
N THR A 334 -7.07 -7.04 15.35
CA THR A 334 -7.03 -6.54 13.96
C THR A 334 -7.85 -5.28 13.72
N TYR A 335 -8.87 -5.01 14.55
CA TYR A 335 -9.70 -3.83 14.44
C TYR A 335 -8.97 -2.53 14.82
N LEU A 336 -7.91 -2.57 15.63
CA LEU A 336 -7.20 -1.38 16.10
C LEU A 336 -6.27 -0.80 15.03
N THR A 337 -6.18 0.53 14.99
CA THR A 337 -5.30 1.26 14.05
C THR A 337 -4.08 1.91 14.72
N GLY A 338 -3.95 1.78 16.04
CA GLY A 338 -2.86 2.33 16.82
C GLY A 338 -2.64 1.54 18.11
N ASP A 339 -2.53 2.25 19.24
CA ASP A 339 -2.36 1.65 20.56
C ASP A 339 -3.55 0.78 21.03
N GLN A 340 -3.32 0.03 22.12
CA GLN A 340 -4.30 -0.89 22.70
C GLN A 340 -5.39 -0.20 23.53
N PHE A 341 -5.42 1.13 23.66
CA PHE A 341 -6.20 1.77 24.71
C PHE A 341 -7.15 2.89 24.26
N SER A 342 -6.67 3.86 23.48
CA SER A 342 -7.44 5.01 23.00
C SER A 342 -7.50 5.10 21.48
N SER A 343 -6.77 4.22 20.78
CA SER A 343 -6.76 4.23 19.33
C SER A 343 -8.12 3.91 18.71
N GLU A 344 -8.24 4.29 17.44
CA GLU A 344 -9.45 4.10 16.67
C GLU A 344 -9.57 2.64 16.20
N SER A 345 -10.73 2.03 16.44
CA SER A 345 -11.17 0.79 15.78
C SER A 345 -11.72 1.10 14.39
N SER A 346 -11.37 0.29 13.39
CA SER A 346 -11.71 0.58 12.00
C SER A 346 -11.95 -0.69 11.17
N VAL A 347 -13.03 -0.70 10.37
CA VAL A 347 -13.25 -1.75 9.37
C VAL A 347 -12.13 -1.80 8.32
N GLU A 348 -11.53 -0.64 7.99
CA GLU A 348 -10.41 -0.57 7.05
C GLU A 348 -9.14 -1.28 7.57
N ALA A 349 -9.01 -1.49 8.88
CA ALA A 349 -7.89 -2.26 9.44
C ALA A 349 -7.97 -3.73 9.01
N TYR A 350 -9.17 -4.31 8.99
CA TYR A 350 -9.40 -5.65 8.43
C TYR A 350 -9.13 -5.71 6.92
N ALA A 351 -9.65 -4.75 6.16
CA ALA A 351 -9.41 -4.68 4.71
C ALA A 351 -7.90 -4.61 4.42
N ARG A 352 -7.16 -3.78 5.18
CA ARG A 352 -5.71 -3.63 5.04
C ARG A 352 -4.97 -4.91 5.41
N ALA A 353 -5.26 -5.53 6.56
CA ALA A 353 -4.62 -6.76 7.00
C ALA A 353 -4.81 -7.89 5.97
N LEU A 354 -6.03 -8.08 5.48
CA LEU A 354 -6.34 -9.09 4.47
C LEU A 354 -5.62 -8.83 3.14
N ARG A 355 -5.59 -7.58 2.67
CA ARG A 355 -4.84 -7.18 1.46
C ARG A 355 -3.32 -7.27 1.64
N MET A 356 -2.80 -7.27 2.87
CA MET A 356 -1.39 -7.57 3.16
C MET A 356 -1.09 -9.08 3.19
N GLY A 357 -2.09 -9.94 2.95
CA GLY A 357 -1.94 -11.39 2.94
C GLY A 357 -2.17 -12.06 4.29
N CYS A 358 -2.62 -11.32 5.32
CA CYS A 358 -2.94 -11.91 6.62
C CYS A 358 -4.07 -12.94 6.50
N ARG A 359 -3.91 -14.12 7.12
CA ARG A 359 -4.81 -15.29 7.04
C ARG A 359 -5.41 -15.72 8.38
N CYS A 360 -5.06 -15.05 9.48
CA CYS A 360 -5.74 -15.18 10.77
C CYS A 360 -5.97 -13.79 11.36
N ILE A 361 -7.22 -13.42 11.60
CA ILE A 361 -7.60 -12.10 12.10
C ILE A 361 -8.49 -12.22 13.33
N GLU A 362 -8.47 -11.21 14.17
CA GLU A 362 -9.10 -11.22 15.49
C GLU A 362 -10.31 -10.29 15.58
N LEU A 363 -11.37 -10.76 16.26
CA LEU A 363 -12.62 -10.04 16.48
C LEU A 363 -13.00 -10.10 17.97
N ASP A 364 -12.84 -8.99 18.68
CA ASP A 364 -13.29 -8.84 20.07
C ASP A 364 -14.76 -8.42 20.11
N CYS A 365 -15.65 -9.39 20.31
CA CYS A 365 -17.09 -9.20 20.20
C CYS A 365 -17.72 -8.91 21.57
N TRP A 366 -18.45 -7.80 21.65
CA TRP A 366 -19.13 -7.32 22.87
C TRP A 366 -20.59 -7.02 22.57
N ASP A 367 -21.46 -7.18 23.57
CA ASP A 367 -22.88 -6.84 23.43
C ASP A 367 -23.06 -5.38 22.96
N GLY A 368 -23.88 -5.19 21.94
CA GLY A 368 -24.20 -3.89 21.37
C GLY A 368 -25.69 -3.54 21.45
N PRO A 369 -26.06 -2.31 21.02
CA PRO A 369 -27.45 -1.91 20.90
C PRO A 369 -28.19 -2.73 19.83
N ASP A 370 -29.53 -2.67 19.85
CA ASP A 370 -30.40 -3.32 18.85
C ASP A 370 -30.15 -4.82 18.67
N ASN A 371 -29.67 -5.49 19.73
CA ASN A 371 -29.35 -6.91 19.76
C ASN A 371 -28.29 -7.33 18.72
N MET A 372 -27.41 -6.40 18.33
CA MET A 372 -26.32 -6.63 17.40
C MET A 372 -24.96 -6.26 18.02
N PRO A 373 -23.95 -7.14 17.96
CA PRO A 373 -22.67 -6.87 18.61
C PRO A 373 -21.88 -5.71 18.06
N LEU A 374 -20.99 -5.21 18.91
CA LEU A 374 -19.93 -4.28 18.57
C LEU A 374 -18.57 -4.98 18.66
N ILE A 375 -17.58 -4.41 17.98
CA ILE A 375 -16.18 -4.81 18.08
C ILE A 375 -15.36 -3.63 18.60
N PHE A 376 -14.63 -3.87 19.68
CA PHE A 376 -13.69 -2.94 20.32
C PHE A 376 -12.89 -3.65 21.43
N HIS A 377 -11.84 -3.01 21.94
CA HIS A 377 -11.09 -3.56 23.06
C HIS A 377 -11.82 -3.26 24.37
N GLY A 378 -12.29 -4.31 25.05
CA GLY A 378 -13.09 -4.20 26.27
C GLY A 378 -12.42 -3.38 27.37
N HIS A 379 -13.22 -2.66 28.16
CA HIS A 379 -12.72 -1.85 29.28
C HIS A 379 -11.66 -0.81 28.88
N THR A 380 -11.69 -0.30 27.65
CA THR A 380 -10.79 0.77 27.17
C THR A 380 -11.57 1.92 26.53
N PHE A 381 -10.86 2.95 26.05
CA PHE A 381 -11.43 4.07 25.27
C PHE A 381 -11.34 3.90 23.76
N THR A 382 -10.96 2.71 23.28
CA THR A 382 -10.96 2.43 21.85
C THR A 382 -12.36 2.66 21.27
N THR A 383 -12.41 3.19 20.04
CA THR A 383 -13.70 3.43 19.39
C THR A 383 -14.39 2.10 19.06
N ARG A 384 -15.69 2.14 18.80
CA ARG A 384 -16.50 0.92 18.56
C ARG A 384 -16.94 0.87 17.11
N ILE A 385 -16.85 -0.30 16.50
CA ILE A 385 -17.35 -0.56 15.15
C ILE A 385 -18.40 -1.66 15.18
N LYS A 386 -19.33 -1.64 14.22
CA LYS A 386 -20.43 -2.61 14.16
C LYS A 386 -19.93 -3.95 13.64
N PHE A 387 -20.34 -5.03 14.30
CA PHE A 387 -20.02 -6.39 13.87
C PHE A 387 -20.43 -6.67 12.40
N MET A 388 -21.63 -6.22 12.00
CA MET A 388 -22.12 -6.40 10.62
C MET A 388 -21.23 -5.75 9.57
N ASP A 389 -20.67 -4.58 9.87
CA ASP A 389 -19.82 -3.87 8.93
C ASP A 389 -18.47 -4.59 8.82
N VAL A 390 -17.93 -5.11 9.94
CA VAL A 390 -16.72 -5.94 9.94
C VAL A 390 -16.88 -7.21 9.12
N ILE A 391 -17.93 -8.03 9.32
CA ILE A 391 -18.07 -9.28 8.57
C ILE A 391 -18.34 -9.04 7.07
N ARG A 392 -19.02 -7.93 6.71
CA ARG A 392 -19.18 -7.53 5.30
C ARG A 392 -17.85 -7.12 4.68
N THR A 393 -17.03 -6.36 5.40
CA THR A 393 -15.66 -6.02 4.95
C THR A 393 -14.81 -7.28 4.82
N ILE A 394 -14.88 -8.21 5.77
CA ILE A 394 -14.16 -9.50 5.68
C ILE A 394 -14.61 -10.24 4.41
N LYS A 395 -15.91 -10.37 4.15
CA LYS A 395 -16.43 -11.02 2.93
C LYS A 395 -15.86 -10.40 1.65
N GLU A 396 -15.79 -9.07 1.59
CA GLU A 396 -15.32 -8.34 0.42
C GLU A 396 -13.82 -8.51 0.18
N HIS A 397 -13.02 -8.63 1.25
CA HIS A 397 -11.55 -8.59 1.17
C HIS A 397 -10.85 -9.94 1.42
N ALA A 398 -11.53 -10.94 1.97
CA ALA A 398 -10.93 -12.19 2.44
C ALA A 398 -10.02 -12.85 1.42
N PHE A 399 -10.46 -12.91 0.16
CA PHE A 399 -9.76 -13.68 -0.88
C PHE A 399 -9.25 -12.84 -2.05
N ILE A 400 -9.05 -11.53 -1.87
CA ILE A 400 -8.53 -10.65 -2.94
C ILE A 400 -7.08 -10.98 -3.30
N THR A 401 -6.23 -11.21 -2.31
CA THR A 401 -4.78 -11.38 -2.49
C THR A 401 -4.31 -12.82 -2.26
N SER A 402 -5.18 -13.69 -1.76
CA SER A 402 -4.87 -15.10 -1.52
C SER A 402 -6.15 -15.93 -1.49
N GLU A 403 -6.16 -17.08 -2.14
CA GLU A 403 -7.30 -18.01 -2.16
C GLU A 403 -7.32 -18.97 -0.97
N TYR A 404 -6.25 -19.00 -0.17
CA TYR A 404 -6.09 -19.92 0.97
C TYR A 404 -6.97 -19.50 2.15
N PRO A 405 -7.30 -20.45 3.07
CA PRO A 405 -8.30 -20.23 4.12
C PRO A 405 -8.01 -19.03 5.01
N LEU A 406 -9.09 -18.44 5.52
CA LEU A 406 -9.07 -17.36 6.51
C LEU A 406 -9.58 -17.87 7.85
N ILE A 407 -8.81 -17.67 8.92
CA ILE A 407 -9.21 -17.99 10.29
C ILE A 407 -9.70 -16.72 10.98
N LEU A 408 -10.89 -16.78 11.59
CA LEU A 408 -11.43 -15.74 12.45
C LEU A 408 -11.25 -16.17 13.91
N SER A 409 -10.30 -15.56 14.61
CA SER A 409 -10.13 -15.70 16.06
C SER A 409 -11.16 -14.81 16.75
N ILE A 410 -12.20 -15.42 17.32
CA ILE A 410 -13.26 -14.66 17.99
C ILE A 410 -13.00 -14.66 19.49
N GLU A 411 -12.81 -13.47 20.04
CA GLU A 411 -12.89 -13.26 21.48
C GLU A 411 -14.33 -12.90 21.85
N GLN A 412 -14.96 -13.75 22.66
CA GLN A 412 -16.40 -13.72 22.89
C GLN A 412 -16.76 -13.16 24.26
N ASN A 413 -17.41 -11.99 24.26
CA ASN A 413 -17.93 -11.31 25.44
C ASN A 413 -19.42 -10.94 25.32
N CYS A 414 -20.13 -11.44 24.31
CA CYS A 414 -21.57 -11.23 24.11
C CYS A 414 -22.44 -12.20 24.94
N SER A 415 -23.65 -11.76 25.25
CA SER A 415 -24.76 -12.58 25.73
C SER A 415 -25.17 -13.68 24.74
N LEU A 416 -25.79 -14.76 25.22
CA LEU A 416 -26.24 -15.87 24.37
C LEU A 416 -27.19 -15.42 23.25
N THR A 417 -28.06 -14.45 23.51
CA THR A 417 -28.97 -13.88 22.51
C THR A 417 -28.19 -13.26 21.36
N GLN A 418 -27.17 -12.46 21.66
CA GLN A 418 -26.34 -11.84 20.64
C GLN A 418 -25.38 -12.83 19.98
N GLN A 419 -24.91 -13.86 20.68
CA GLN A 419 -24.15 -14.97 20.07
C GLN A 419 -24.97 -15.71 19.01
N ARG A 420 -26.26 -15.99 19.27
CA ARG A 420 -27.18 -16.57 18.27
C ARG A 420 -27.30 -15.66 17.05
N ARG A 421 -27.37 -14.34 17.25
CA ARG A 421 -27.39 -13.36 16.16
C ARG A 421 -26.08 -13.31 15.37
N MET A 422 -24.92 -13.40 16.03
CA MET A 422 -23.62 -13.50 15.36
C MET A 422 -23.57 -14.70 14.43
N ALA A 423 -23.98 -15.88 14.93
CA ALA A 423 -23.96 -17.11 14.14
C ALA A 423 -24.85 -17.00 12.91
N GLN A 424 -26.08 -16.51 13.06
CA GLN A 424 -27.01 -16.26 11.94
C GLN A 424 -26.40 -15.27 10.93
N ALA A 425 -25.89 -14.14 11.40
CA ALA A 425 -25.29 -13.13 10.54
C ALA A 425 -24.05 -13.64 9.78
N MET A 426 -23.18 -14.42 10.42
CA MET A 426 -22.03 -15.02 9.73
C MET A 426 -22.45 -16.03 8.68
N GLN A 427 -23.47 -16.86 8.96
CA GLN A 427 -24.03 -17.80 7.99
C GLN A 427 -24.63 -17.07 6.77
N GLU A 428 -25.43 -16.03 7.00
CA GLU A 428 -26.05 -15.22 5.94
C GLU A 428 -25.02 -14.46 5.10
N VAL A 429 -24.04 -13.82 5.77
CA VAL A 429 -23.06 -12.97 5.09
C VAL A 429 -22.02 -13.81 4.36
N PHE A 430 -21.38 -14.77 5.02
CA PHE A 430 -20.31 -15.57 4.41
C PHE A 430 -20.85 -16.68 3.49
N GLY A 431 -22.06 -17.18 3.75
CA GLY A 431 -22.66 -18.24 2.93
C GLY A 431 -21.72 -19.44 2.79
N GLU A 432 -21.50 -19.88 1.55
CA GLU A 432 -20.63 -21.02 1.23
C GLU A 432 -19.14 -20.83 1.60
N MET A 433 -18.71 -19.59 1.83
CA MET A 433 -17.35 -19.32 2.31
C MET A 433 -17.18 -19.84 3.75
N LEU A 434 -18.25 -19.88 4.55
CA LEU A 434 -18.15 -20.35 5.93
C LEU A 434 -18.00 -21.87 5.98
N LEU A 435 -16.97 -22.37 6.66
CA LEU A 435 -16.81 -23.79 6.92
C LEU A 435 -17.73 -24.20 8.09
N THR A 436 -18.82 -24.90 7.77
CA THR A 436 -19.83 -25.33 8.75
C THR A 436 -19.79 -26.82 9.08
N GLN A 437 -19.09 -27.62 8.28
CA GLN A 437 -18.93 -29.06 8.47
C GLN A 437 -17.46 -29.45 8.24
N PRO A 438 -16.98 -30.54 8.86
CA PRO A 438 -15.68 -31.14 8.51
C PRO A 438 -15.60 -31.47 7.02
N ILE A 439 -14.40 -31.41 6.43
CA ILE A 439 -14.20 -31.71 5.00
C ILE A 439 -14.34 -33.22 4.77
N ASP A 440 -13.82 -34.01 5.69
CA ASP A 440 -13.94 -35.46 5.80
C ASP A 440 -14.27 -35.82 7.26
N LYS A 441 -15.18 -36.77 7.45
CA LYS A 441 -15.62 -37.22 8.78
C LYS A 441 -14.62 -38.17 9.44
N ALA A 442 -13.70 -38.75 8.66
CA ALA A 442 -12.67 -39.68 9.13
C ALA A 442 -11.29 -39.00 9.29
N GLU A 443 -11.23 -37.66 9.31
CA GLU A 443 -9.98 -36.91 9.43
C GLU A 443 -9.19 -37.26 10.70
N ALA A 444 -7.99 -37.84 10.54
CA ALA A 444 -7.03 -38.04 11.61
C ALA A 444 -6.06 -36.85 11.81
N GLN A 445 -6.06 -35.91 10.86
CA GLN A 445 -5.19 -34.73 10.83
C GLN A 445 -5.95 -33.53 10.25
N LEU A 446 -5.49 -32.31 10.52
CA LEU A 446 -6.11 -31.10 9.96
C LEU A 446 -6.06 -31.12 8.42
N PRO A 447 -7.12 -30.64 7.72
CA PRO A 447 -7.11 -30.50 6.27
C PRO A 447 -6.00 -29.58 5.80
N SER A 448 -5.59 -29.74 4.54
CA SER A 448 -4.58 -28.88 3.93
C SER A 448 -5.12 -27.51 3.53
N PRO A 449 -4.26 -26.48 3.40
CA PRO A 449 -4.65 -25.20 2.81
C PRO A 449 -5.33 -25.34 1.44
N GLN A 450 -4.90 -26.31 0.62
CA GLN A 450 -5.49 -26.59 -0.69
C GLN A 450 -6.96 -27.07 -0.58
N GLN A 451 -7.27 -27.96 0.37
CA GLN A 451 -8.64 -28.44 0.60
C GLN A 451 -9.57 -27.35 1.15
N LEU A 452 -9.00 -26.36 1.84
CA LEU A 452 -9.71 -25.27 2.51
C LEU A 452 -9.73 -23.97 1.71
N LYS A 453 -9.43 -24.02 0.40
CA LYS A 453 -9.46 -22.82 -0.46
C LYS A 453 -10.82 -22.13 -0.39
N ARG A 454 -10.77 -20.80 -0.24
CA ARG A 454 -11.92 -19.90 -0.11
C ARG A 454 -12.85 -20.21 1.06
N LYS A 455 -12.34 -20.90 2.09
CA LYS A 455 -13.07 -21.16 3.34
C LYS A 455 -12.66 -20.22 4.46
N ILE A 456 -13.66 -19.85 5.26
CA ILE A 456 -13.56 -19.06 6.48
C ILE A 456 -13.80 -20.02 7.65
N ILE A 457 -12.82 -20.11 8.55
CA ILE A 457 -12.81 -21.01 9.70
C ILE A 457 -13.03 -20.16 10.96
N LEU A 458 -13.93 -20.60 11.84
CA LEU A 458 -14.17 -19.93 13.11
C LEU A 458 -13.36 -20.60 14.22
N LYS A 459 -12.44 -19.85 14.82
CA LYS A 459 -11.78 -20.22 16.07
C LYS A 459 -12.57 -19.60 17.23
N HIS A 460 -13.35 -20.43 17.91
CA HIS A 460 -14.18 -20.04 19.05
C HIS A 460 -14.24 -21.17 20.08
N LYS A 461 -14.55 -20.84 21.34
CA LYS A 461 -14.86 -21.84 22.38
C LYS A 461 -16.02 -22.74 21.92
N LYS A 462 -15.83 -24.06 22.02
CA LYS A 462 -16.83 -25.08 21.65
C LYS A 462 -17.41 -25.69 22.92
N LEU A 463 -18.73 -25.84 22.96
CA LEU A 463 -19.39 -26.56 24.05
C LEU A 463 -19.06 -28.07 23.97
N PRO A 464 -18.93 -28.77 25.11
CA PRO A 464 -18.85 -30.22 25.12
C PRO A 464 -20.09 -30.84 24.45
N GLU A 465 -19.95 -32.01 23.81
CA GLU A 465 -21.05 -32.68 23.10
C GLU A 465 -22.28 -32.96 23.98
N ASN A 466 -22.10 -32.99 25.31
CA ASN A 466 -23.15 -33.23 26.31
C ASN A 466 -23.43 -32.03 27.25
N GLY A 467 -23.02 -30.81 26.89
CA GLY A 467 -23.17 -29.64 27.76
C GLY A 467 -24.63 -29.21 27.99
N MET A 468 -25.19 -29.47 29.17
CA MET A 468 -26.47 -28.88 29.58
C MET A 468 -26.32 -27.37 29.80
N LEU A 469 -27.26 -26.58 29.26
CA LEU A 469 -27.46 -25.18 29.63
C LEU A 469 -28.03 -25.14 31.05
N VAL A 470 -27.35 -24.45 31.97
CA VAL A 470 -27.87 -24.25 33.32
C VAL A 470 -28.59 -22.90 33.34
N VAL A 471 -29.86 -22.91 33.72
CA VAL A 471 -30.66 -21.69 33.91
C VAL A 471 -30.53 -21.31 35.38
N ASP A 472 -30.03 -20.10 35.67
CA ASP A 472 -30.00 -19.59 37.05
C ASP A 472 -31.42 -19.21 37.53
N GLU A 473 -31.58 -18.97 38.83
CA GLU A 473 -32.86 -18.57 39.46
C GLU A 473 -33.41 -17.24 38.92
N ALA A 474 -32.62 -16.47 38.16
CA ALA A 474 -33.02 -15.23 37.49
C ALA A 474 -33.37 -15.44 36.00
N GLY A 475 -33.40 -16.69 35.51
CA GLY A 475 -33.73 -17.02 34.12
C GLY A 475 -32.58 -16.82 33.13
N LYS A 476 -31.35 -16.66 33.62
CA LYS A 476 -30.14 -16.48 32.79
C LYS A 476 -29.55 -17.84 32.45
N GLU A 477 -29.59 -18.19 31.17
CA GLU A 477 -28.88 -19.35 30.63
C GLU A 477 -27.35 -19.09 30.68
N SER A 478 -26.59 -19.97 31.36
CA SER A 478 -25.13 -19.91 31.39
C SER A 478 -24.53 -21.30 31.13
N ALA A 479 -23.51 -21.36 30.26
CA ALA A 479 -22.72 -22.56 30.04
C ALA A 479 -21.57 -22.59 31.05
N VAL A 480 -21.50 -23.62 31.89
CA VAL A 480 -20.41 -23.79 32.86
C VAL A 480 -19.13 -24.15 32.09
N LEU A 481 -18.21 -23.20 31.98
CA LEU A 481 -16.83 -23.42 31.57
C LEU A 481 -15.93 -23.01 32.73
N MET A 482 -15.17 -23.97 33.27
CA MET A 482 -14.10 -23.70 34.23
C MET A 482 -13.09 -22.73 33.60
N ARG A 483 -12.98 -21.50 34.12
CA ARG A 483 -11.87 -20.60 33.77
C ARG A 483 -10.61 -21.16 34.43
N GLY A 484 -9.58 -21.45 33.64
CA GLY A 484 -8.23 -21.62 34.17
C GLY A 484 -7.74 -20.28 34.72
N ASN A 485 -7.17 -20.30 35.92
CA ASN A 485 -6.50 -19.16 36.53
C ASN A 485 -5.20 -18.86 35.74
N ASP A 486 -5.26 -17.92 34.81
CA ASP A 486 -4.06 -17.22 34.34
C ASP A 486 -3.98 -15.89 35.11
N GLU A 487 -3.34 -15.94 36.27
CA GLU A 487 -2.93 -14.75 37.03
C GLU A 487 -1.67 -14.14 36.37
N SER A 488 -1.86 -13.25 35.41
CA SER A 488 -0.84 -12.25 35.06
C SER A 488 -1.32 -10.87 35.50
N GLU A 489 -0.64 -10.27 36.48
CA GLU A 489 -1.01 -9.03 37.18
C GLU A 489 -0.99 -7.73 36.32
N LEU A 490 -0.79 -7.81 35.01
CA LEU A 490 -0.65 -6.63 34.13
C LEU A 490 -1.60 -6.62 32.92
N ASP A 491 -2.73 -7.32 33.00
CA ASP A 491 -3.79 -7.21 32.01
C ASP A 491 -4.79 -6.08 32.39
N ILE A 492 -5.06 -5.16 31.46
CA ILE A 492 -6.07 -4.08 31.63
C ILE A 492 -7.44 -4.66 31.98
N ARG A 493 -7.71 -5.91 31.59
CA ARG A 493 -8.94 -6.65 31.90
C ARG A 493 -9.11 -6.94 33.39
N ASN A 494 -8.03 -6.92 34.17
CA ASN A 494 -8.03 -7.15 35.63
C ASN A 494 -8.00 -5.84 36.44
N THR A 495 -8.36 -4.70 35.84
CA THR A 495 -8.27 -3.38 36.47
C THR A 495 -9.58 -2.99 37.17
N VAL A 496 -9.47 -2.31 38.32
CA VAL A 496 -10.61 -1.79 39.09
C VAL A 496 -11.24 -0.62 38.35
N LYS A 497 -10.39 0.26 37.82
CA LYS A 497 -10.82 1.41 37.03
C LYS A 497 -9.68 1.87 36.15
N ASN A 498 -10.00 2.41 34.99
CA ASN A 498 -9.04 3.04 34.12
C ASN A 498 -9.66 4.30 33.51
N GLY A 499 -8.82 5.27 33.13
CA GLY A 499 -9.30 6.60 32.78
C GLY A 499 -8.21 7.53 32.28
N ILE A 500 -8.58 8.55 31.50
CA ILE A 500 -7.69 9.69 31.25
C ILE A 500 -7.93 10.68 32.38
N LEU A 501 -6.85 11.03 33.09
CA LEU A 501 -6.84 12.16 34.02
C LEU A 501 -5.75 13.13 33.57
N TYR A 502 -5.86 14.38 34.02
CA TYR A 502 -4.90 15.39 33.68
C TYR A 502 -3.93 15.58 34.86
N LEU A 503 -2.63 15.64 34.57
CA LEU A 503 -1.61 16.07 35.53
C LEU A 503 -1.07 17.42 35.08
N GLU A 504 -0.88 18.31 36.05
CA GLU A 504 -0.26 19.62 35.80
C GLU A 504 1.26 19.43 35.63
N ASP A 505 1.80 19.95 34.53
CA ASP A 505 3.24 20.00 34.30
C ASP A 505 3.88 20.99 35.29
N PRO A 506 4.84 20.55 36.12
CA PRO A 506 5.43 21.41 37.14
C PRO A 506 6.23 22.58 36.53
N VAL A 507 6.72 22.45 35.30
CA VAL A 507 7.50 23.45 34.57
C VAL A 507 6.58 24.38 33.79
N ASP A 508 5.72 23.81 32.96
CA ASP A 508 4.96 24.57 31.95
C ASP A 508 3.63 25.08 32.51
N LYS A 509 3.19 24.57 33.67
CA LYS A 509 1.87 24.81 34.28
C LYS A 509 0.69 24.45 33.38
N GLY A 510 0.92 23.63 32.37
CA GLY A 510 -0.10 23.09 31.47
C GLY A 510 -0.68 21.78 32.02
N TRP A 511 -1.96 21.53 31.79
CA TRP A 511 -2.60 20.25 32.15
C TRP A 511 -2.45 19.26 31.00
N ASN A 512 -1.62 18.24 31.20
CA ASN A 512 -1.36 17.19 30.22
C ASN A 512 -2.25 15.98 30.50
N ALA A 513 -2.77 15.35 29.44
CA ALA A 513 -3.54 14.13 29.58
C ALA A 513 -2.60 12.93 29.82
N HIS A 514 -2.86 12.18 30.88
CA HIS A 514 -2.17 10.93 31.19
C HIS A 514 -3.20 9.81 31.30
N PHE A 515 -2.80 8.61 30.90
CA PHE A 515 -3.63 7.45 31.11
C PHE A 515 -3.37 6.89 32.51
N PHE A 516 -4.43 6.65 33.27
CA PHE A 516 -4.38 6.08 34.61
C PHE A 516 -5.02 4.69 34.65
N VAL A 517 -4.36 3.76 35.35
CA VAL A 517 -4.83 2.41 35.62
C VAL A 517 -4.83 2.15 37.11
N LEU A 518 -6.00 1.98 37.70
CA LEU A 518 -6.18 1.54 39.07
C LEU A 518 -6.36 0.02 39.09
N THR A 519 -5.41 -0.67 39.70
CA THR A 519 -5.50 -2.08 40.08
C THR A 519 -6.01 -2.20 41.52
N GLN A 520 -6.18 -3.42 42.04
CA GLN A 520 -6.56 -3.62 43.45
C GLN A 520 -5.55 -3.02 44.44
N HIS A 521 -4.29 -2.84 44.02
CA HIS A 521 -3.20 -2.47 44.93
C HIS A 521 -2.43 -1.20 44.52
N LYS A 522 -2.53 -0.75 43.26
CA LYS A 522 -1.69 0.33 42.72
C LYS A 522 -2.43 1.17 41.69
N LEU A 523 -2.07 2.46 41.64
CA LEU A 523 -2.42 3.37 40.55
C LEU A 523 -1.18 3.59 39.68
N PHE A 524 -1.28 3.24 38.41
CA PHE A 524 -0.25 3.49 37.40
C PHE A 524 -0.69 4.66 36.52
N TYR A 525 0.26 5.43 36.00
CA TYR A 525 -0.02 6.38 34.93
C TYR A 525 1.08 6.38 33.86
N THR A 526 0.70 6.66 32.60
CA THR A 526 1.63 6.75 31.48
C THR A 526 2.28 8.12 31.39
N ASP A 527 3.33 8.25 30.58
CA ASP A 527 3.81 9.56 30.11
C ASP A 527 2.69 10.33 29.38
N SER A 528 2.90 11.65 29.24
CA SER A 528 1.90 12.55 28.66
C SER A 528 1.57 12.18 27.21
N GLN A 529 0.28 12.12 26.88
CA GLN A 529 -0.16 11.97 25.50
C GLN A 529 -0.02 13.32 24.79
N ARG A 530 0.91 13.43 23.83
CA ARG A 530 1.07 14.62 22.97
C ARG A 530 0.09 14.65 21.82
#